data_AF-A0A368ZA98-F1
#
_entry.id   AF-A0A368ZA98-F1
#
_cell.length_a   1.000
_cell.length_b   1.000
_cell.length_c   1.000
_cell.angle_alpha   90.00
_cell.angle_beta   90.00
_cell.angle_gamma   90.00
#
_symmetry.space_group_name_H-M   'P 1'
#
loop_
_entity.id
_entity.type
_entity.pdbx_description
1 polymer ?
#
loop_
_entity_poly.entity_id
_entity_poly.type
_entity_poly.pdbx_seq_one_letter_code
_entity_poly.pdbx_strand_id
1 'polypeptide(L)'
;MDKNLIEIISFLIKKILDDEDIFFNQDEIIEELQYLGYDMEDIDEAFSFIFDNSILFDDSDFYFDSSMQSGYNRVFTETEKMYFNSIAKGIIFKLNNLKILSPDELEMLITKMMQSAVFEFLETDRIWQLINEVVEEPEKLIYIADNISEFKDGKLNYQIVN
;
A
#
# COMPACT_ATOMS: atom_id res chain seq x y z
N MET A 1 24.03 8.49 -1.76
CA MET A 1 22.71 8.91 -2.27
C MET A 1 22.96 9.83 -3.43
N ASP A 2 22.27 9.57 -4.54
CA ASP A 2 22.37 10.39 -5.73
C ASP A 2 21.87 11.82 -5.46
N LYS A 3 22.48 12.81 -6.09
CA LYS A 3 22.16 14.21 -5.86
C LYS A 3 20.75 14.53 -6.38
N ASN A 4 20.39 13.96 -7.53
CA ASN A 4 19.09 14.13 -8.16
C ASN A 4 17.98 13.58 -7.25
N LEU A 5 18.17 12.36 -6.74
CA LEU A 5 17.23 11.71 -5.83
C LEU A 5 16.91 12.58 -4.60
N ILE A 6 17.93 13.16 -3.95
CA ILE A 6 17.73 14.04 -2.79
C ILE A 6 16.95 15.31 -3.16
N GLU A 7 17.23 15.88 -4.33
CA GLU A 7 16.51 17.07 -4.81
C GLU A 7 15.04 16.76 -5.11
N ILE A 8 14.76 15.62 -5.74
CA ILE A 8 13.38 15.17 -6.02
C ILE A 8 12.64 14.88 -4.72
N ILE A 9 13.25 14.17 -3.77
CA ILE A 9 12.65 13.92 -2.44
C ILE A 9 12.34 15.24 -1.72
N SER A 10 13.27 16.19 -1.74
CA SER A 10 13.07 17.52 -1.12
C SER A 10 11.92 18.29 -1.77
N PHE A 11 11.77 18.16 -3.09
CA PHE A 11 10.68 18.74 -3.85
C PHE A 11 9.33 18.12 -3.47
N LEU A 12 9.25 16.79 -3.39
CA LEU A 12 8.04 16.08 -2.97
C LEU A 12 7.64 16.43 -1.54
N ILE A 13 8.59 16.47 -0.60
CA ILE A 13 8.33 16.90 0.79
C ILE A 13 7.75 18.31 0.83
N LYS A 14 8.25 19.23 0.00
CA LYS A 14 7.73 20.58 -0.04
C LYS A 14 6.26 20.60 -0.51
N LYS A 15 5.92 19.82 -1.53
CA LYS A 15 4.52 19.70 -1.98
C LYS A 15 3.59 19.15 -0.91
N ILE A 16 4.05 18.13 -0.16
CA ILE A 16 3.31 17.60 1.01
C ILE A 16 3.06 18.70 2.05
N LEU A 17 4.08 19.49 2.38
CA LEU A 17 3.97 20.58 3.35
C LEU A 17 3.05 21.71 2.89
N ASP A 18 2.86 21.86 1.58
CA ASP A 18 1.97 22.84 0.97
C ASP A 18 0.52 22.30 0.82
N ASP A 19 0.17 21.19 1.50
CA ASP A 19 -1.10 20.46 1.43
C ASP A 19 -1.47 19.97 0.01
N GLU A 20 -0.48 19.82 -0.89
CA GLU A 20 -0.71 19.16 -2.17
C GLU A 20 -0.73 17.65 -1.97
N ASP A 21 -1.84 17.02 -2.35
CA ASP A 21 -1.96 15.58 -2.33
C ASP A 21 -1.18 14.97 -3.50
N ILE A 22 0.10 14.68 -3.23
CA ILE A 22 1.02 13.99 -4.13
C ILE A 22 0.49 12.66 -4.65
N PHE A 23 -0.45 12.00 -3.95
CA PHE A 23 -1.07 10.76 -4.45
C PHE A 23 -2.03 11.02 -5.59
N PHE A 24 -2.76 12.14 -5.59
CA PHE A 24 -3.68 12.49 -6.68
C PHE A 24 -2.97 13.20 -7.84
N ASN A 25 -1.93 13.97 -7.56
CA ASN A 25 -1.25 14.80 -8.55
C ASN A 25 0.04 14.15 -9.10
N GLN A 26 0.24 12.85 -8.86
CA GLN A 26 1.49 12.15 -9.22
C GLN A 26 1.86 12.33 -10.69
N ASP A 27 0.92 12.14 -11.62
CA ASP A 27 1.19 12.27 -13.06
C ASP A 27 1.65 13.69 -13.43
N GLU A 28 1.00 14.71 -12.89
CA GLU A 28 1.36 16.13 -13.11
C GLU A 28 2.75 16.43 -12.53
N ILE A 29 3.07 15.86 -11.36
CA ILE A 29 4.35 16.04 -10.69
C ILE A 29 5.48 15.32 -11.44
N ILE A 30 5.22 14.13 -11.98
CA ILE A 30 6.17 13.40 -12.83
C ILE A 30 6.44 14.21 -14.11
N GLU A 31 5.41 14.75 -14.75
CA GLU A 31 5.58 15.63 -15.91
C GLU A 31 6.40 16.89 -15.57
N GLU A 32 6.17 17.50 -14.41
CA GLU A 32 6.94 18.65 -13.92
C GLU A 32 8.42 18.28 -13.71
N LEU A 33 8.72 17.15 -13.06
CA LEU A 33 10.08 16.67 -12.81
C LEU A 33 10.80 16.29 -14.10
N GLN A 34 10.12 15.65 -15.05
CA GLN A 34 10.69 15.36 -16.37
C GLN A 34 10.97 16.65 -17.16
N TYR A 35 10.10 17.66 -17.06
CA TYR A 35 10.34 18.97 -17.68
C TYR A 35 11.57 19.67 -17.08
N LEU A 36 11.84 19.47 -15.78
CA LEU A 36 13.04 19.95 -15.10
C LEU A 36 14.30 19.15 -15.47
N GLY A 37 14.16 18.04 -16.18
CA GLY A 37 15.26 17.24 -16.71
C GLY A 37 15.69 16.08 -15.80
N TYR A 38 14.86 15.67 -14.85
CA TYR A 38 15.11 14.48 -14.04
C TYR A 38 14.75 13.21 -14.82
N ASP A 39 15.57 12.17 -14.65
CA ASP A 39 15.35 10.87 -15.28
C ASP A 39 14.27 10.07 -14.53
N MET A 40 13.51 9.25 -15.27
CA MET A 40 12.39 8.48 -14.71
C MET A 40 12.84 7.53 -13.58
N GLU A 41 14.05 6.98 -13.66
CA GLU A 41 14.59 6.08 -12.64
C GLU A 41 14.77 6.79 -11.29
N ASP A 42 15.32 8.01 -11.29
CA ASP A 42 15.47 8.84 -10.09
C ASP A 42 14.11 9.28 -9.53
N ILE A 43 13.14 9.56 -10.42
CA ILE A 43 11.78 9.95 -10.04
C ILE A 43 11.06 8.78 -9.35
N ASP A 44 11.09 7.60 -9.95
CA ASP A 44 10.45 6.39 -9.40
C ASP A 44 11.06 6.00 -8.05
N GLU A 45 12.39 6.09 -7.91
CA GLU A 45 13.07 5.85 -6.65
C GLU A 45 12.67 6.88 -5.57
N ALA A 46 12.53 8.15 -5.93
CA ALA A 46 12.10 9.20 -5.00
C ALA A 46 10.66 9.02 -4.53
N PHE A 47 9.74 8.69 -5.43
CA PHE A 47 8.35 8.39 -5.08
C PHE A 47 8.27 7.15 -4.20
N SER A 48 8.99 6.09 -4.54
CA SER A 48 9.07 4.88 -3.70
C SER A 48 9.58 5.21 -2.31
N PHE A 49 10.63 6.02 -2.20
CA PHE A 49 11.16 6.48 -0.92
C PHE A 49 10.12 7.27 -0.10
N ILE A 50 9.42 8.22 -0.73
CA ILE A 50 8.38 9.00 -0.04
C ILE A 50 7.24 8.08 0.41
N PHE A 51 6.81 7.13 -0.41
CA PHE A 51 5.71 6.22 -0.09
C PHE A 51 6.06 5.18 0.99
N ASP A 52 7.30 4.70 1.01
CA ASP A 52 7.79 3.80 2.05
C ASP A 52 7.92 4.53 3.40
N ASN A 53 8.20 5.84 3.36
CA ASN A 53 8.41 6.66 4.56
C ASN A 53 7.18 7.54 4.93
N SER A 54 6.16 7.64 4.08
CA SER A 54 4.96 8.46 4.32
C SER A 54 4.14 7.95 5.51
N ILE A 55 4.29 6.66 5.84
CA ILE A 55 3.76 6.05 7.07
C ILE A 55 4.27 6.76 8.33
N LEU A 56 5.48 7.36 8.28
CA LEU A 56 6.08 8.07 9.42
C LEU A 56 5.57 9.52 9.58
N PHE A 57 4.90 10.08 8.56
CA PHE A 57 4.44 11.47 8.56
C PHE A 57 2.96 11.63 8.92
N ASP A 58 2.19 10.53 8.99
CA ASP A 58 0.73 10.55 9.19
C ASP A 58 0.28 10.41 10.67
N ASP A 59 1.18 10.65 11.62
CA ASP A 59 0.90 10.55 13.06
C ASP A 59 -0.02 11.67 13.60
N SER A 60 -0.53 12.57 12.75
CA SER A 60 -1.20 13.79 13.23
C SER A 60 -2.71 13.90 13.03
N ASP A 61 -3.37 13.11 12.18
CA ASP A 61 -4.82 13.32 11.92
C ASP A 61 -5.73 12.09 11.98
N PHE A 62 -5.22 10.88 12.22
CA PHE A 62 -6.07 9.74 12.50
C PHE A 62 -6.12 9.43 14.01
N TYR A 63 -7.29 9.64 14.61
CA TYR A 63 -7.62 9.07 15.94
C TYR A 63 -7.64 7.54 15.83
N PHE A 64 -6.47 6.91 15.88
CA PHE A 64 -6.33 5.48 16.05
C PHE A 64 -6.51 5.16 17.53
N ASP A 65 -7.70 4.67 17.88
CA ASP A 65 -7.89 4.03 19.16
C ASP A 65 -7.21 2.66 19.11
N SER A 66 -6.00 2.58 19.64
CA SER A 66 -5.20 1.35 19.74
C SER A 66 -5.88 0.24 20.56
N SER A 67 -7.07 0.48 21.13
CA SER A 67 -7.92 -0.54 21.76
C SER A 67 -8.95 -1.17 20.82
N MET A 68 -9.04 -0.71 19.58
CA MET A 68 -9.96 -1.25 18.57
C MET A 68 -9.52 -2.64 18.07
N GLN A 69 -10.40 -3.64 18.21
CA GLN A 69 -10.21 -4.98 17.65
C GLN A 69 -10.60 -5.00 16.17
N SER A 70 -9.82 -5.66 15.31
CA SER A 70 -10.17 -5.80 13.88
C SER A 70 -11.56 -6.42 13.64
N GLY A 71 -12.13 -6.14 12.47
CA GLY A 71 -13.47 -6.58 12.07
C GLY A 71 -14.60 -5.58 12.28
N TYR A 72 -14.34 -4.29 12.04
CA TYR A 72 -15.37 -3.26 11.91
C TYR A 72 -16.06 -3.32 10.54
N ASN A 73 -17.15 -2.56 10.37
CA ASN A 73 -17.77 -2.36 9.06
C ASN A 73 -16.84 -1.53 8.17
N ARG A 74 -15.94 -2.20 7.45
CA ARG A 74 -15.05 -1.53 6.51
C ARG A 74 -15.86 -0.88 5.38
N VAL A 75 -15.61 0.41 5.18
CA VAL A 75 -16.18 1.20 4.09
C VAL A 75 -15.03 1.68 3.23
N PHE A 76 -15.05 1.34 1.94
CA PHE A 76 -14.04 1.84 1.02
C PHE A 76 -14.22 3.33 0.75
N THR A 77 -13.12 4.07 0.75
CA THR A 77 -13.09 5.47 0.30
C THR A 77 -13.36 5.55 -1.21
N GLU A 78 -13.64 6.75 -1.73
CA GLU A 78 -13.82 6.93 -3.17
C GLU A 78 -12.55 6.59 -3.96
N THR A 79 -11.37 6.95 -3.42
CA THR A 79 -10.07 6.61 -3.99
C THR A 79 -9.87 5.09 -4.06
N GLU A 80 -10.08 4.38 -2.94
CA GLU A 80 -9.98 2.92 -2.91
C GLU A 80 -10.98 2.26 -3.85
N LYS A 81 -12.18 2.82 -4.02
CA LYS A 81 -13.16 2.30 -4.99
C LYS A 81 -12.67 2.42 -6.42
N MET A 82 -11.91 3.47 -6.75
CA MET A 82 -11.36 3.71 -8.07
C MET A 82 -10.22 2.75 -8.41
N TYR A 83 -9.28 2.55 -7.48
CA TYR A 83 -8.11 1.70 -7.71
C TYR A 83 -8.36 0.21 -7.48
N PHE A 84 -9.21 -0.16 -6.51
CA PHE A 84 -9.42 -1.58 -6.21
C PHE A 84 -10.46 -2.22 -7.12
N ASN A 85 -10.02 -3.27 -7.82
CA ASN A 85 -10.90 -4.18 -8.52
C ASN A 85 -11.74 -5.03 -7.53
N SER A 86 -12.69 -5.81 -8.06
CA SER A 86 -13.57 -6.64 -7.25
C SER A 86 -12.84 -7.74 -6.46
N ILE A 87 -11.70 -8.24 -6.96
CA ILE A 87 -10.88 -9.26 -6.29
C ILE A 87 -10.21 -8.64 -5.06
N ALA A 88 -9.54 -7.50 -5.23
CA ALA A 88 -8.92 -6.75 -4.15
C ALA A 88 -9.93 -6.39 -3.05
N LYS A 89 -11.08 -5.82 -3.43
CA LYS A 89 -12.17 -5.52 -2.48
C LYS A 89 -12.65 -6.76 -1.73
N GLY A 90 -12.82 -7.88 -2.44
CA GLY A 90 -13.26 -9.14 -1.86
C GLY A 90 -12.26 -9.71 -0.84
N ILE A 91 -10.97 -9.70 -1.17
CA ILE A 91 -9.90 -10.17 -0.29
C ILE A 91 -9.82 -9.28 0.96
N ILE A 92 -9.83 -7.95 0.81
CA ILE A 92 -9.81 -7.01 1.94
C ILE A 92 -11.00 -7.27 2.88
N PHE A 93 -12.20 -7.45 2.34
CA PHE A 93 -13.38 -7.78 3.16
C PHE A 93 -13.20 -9.11 3.91
N LYS A 94 -12.66 -10.13 3.26
CA LYS A 94 -12.40 -11.44 3.89
C LYS A 94 -11.36 -11.32 5.00
N LEU A 95 -10.25 -10.63 4.76
CA LEU A 95 -9.20 -10.38 5.77
C LEU A 95 -9.76 -9.65 6.99
N ASN A 96 -10.53 -8.58 6.78
CA ASN A 96 -11.19 -7.84 7.85
C ASN A 96 -12.17 -8.73 8.64
N ASN A 97 -12.93 -9.60 7.96
CA ASN A 97 -13.86 -10.53 8.61
C ASN A 97 -13.17 -11.66 9.39
N LEU A 98 -11.97 -12.07 8.98
CA LEU A 98 -11.18 -13.08 9.69
C LEU A 98 -10.61 -12.54 11.01
N LYS A 99 -10.50 -11.22 11.16
CA LYS A 99 -9.96 -10.55 12.35
C LYS A 99 -8.56 -11.03 12.75
N ILE A 100 -7.82 -11.52 11.77
CA ILE A 100 -6.49 -12.09 11.97
C ILE A 100 -5.39 -11.03 11.91
N LEU A 101 -5.61 -9.97 11.13
CA LEU A 101 -4.75 -8.80 11.08
C LEU A 101 -5.16 -7.81 12.16
N SER A 102 -4.18 -7.14 12.77
CA SER A 102 -4.42 -5.93 13.55
C SER A 102 -4.98 -4.82 12.64
N PRO A 103 -5.62 -3.78 13.21
CA PRO A 103 -5.99 -2.60 12.42
C PRO A 103 -4.81 -2.03 11.64
N ASP A 104 -3.64 -1.95 12.27
CA ASP A 104 -2.41 -1.39 11.67
C ASP A 104 -1.91 -2.25 10.50
N GLU A 105 -1.88 -3.58 10.67
CA GLU A 105 -1.50 -4.51 9.59
C GLU A 105 -2.47 -4.41 8.41
N LEU A 106 -3.78 -4.31 8.69
CA LEU A 106 -4.78 -4.21 7.64
C LEU A 106 -4.62 -2.89 6.85
N GLU A 107 -4.53 -1.75 7.54
CA GLU A 107 -4.35 -0.46 6.88
C GLU A 107 -3.02 -0.36 6.14
N MET A 108 -1.92 -0.88 6.71
CA MET A 108 -0.63 -0.94 6.01
C MET A 108 -0.70 -1.78 4.73
N LEU A 109 -1.41 -2.93 4.77
CA LEU A 109 -1.67 -3.73 3.58
C LEU A 109 -2.47 -2.95 2.52
N ILE A 110 -3.51 -2.23 2.93
CA ILE A 110 -4.34 -1.44 2.03
C ILE A 110 -3.52 -0.33 1.37
N THR A 111 -2.70 0.39 2.13
CA THR A 111 -1.81 1.43 1.62
C THR A 111 -0.85 0.86 0.56
N LYS A 112 -0.20 -0.27 0.85
CA LYS A 112 0.66 -0.97 -0.12
C LYS A 112 -0.12 -1.45 -1.36
N MET A 113 -1.35 -1.93 -1.18
CA MET A 113 -2.21 -2.30 -2.30
C MET A 113 -2.57 -1.09 -3.15
N MET A 114 -2.85 0.07 -2.55
CA MET A 114 -3.12 1.32 -3.27
C MET A 114 -1.90 1.74 -4.09
N GLN A 115 -0.71 1.75 -3.48
CA GLN A 115 0.54 2.07 -4.16
C GLN A 115 0.80 1.13 -5.35
N SER A 116 0.62 -0.18 -5.15
CA SER A 116 0.79 -1.17 -6.22
C SER A 116 -0.27 -1.02 -7.33
N ALA A 117 -1.50 -0.62 -6.97
CA ALA A 117 -2.59 -0.44 -7.92
C ALA A 117 -2.40 0.76 -8.87
N VAL A 118 -1.49 1.69 -8.54
CA VAL A 118 -1.10 2.79 -9.44
C VAL A 118 -0.41 2.23 -10.69
N PHE A 119 0.45 1.23 -10.52
CA PHE A 119 1.31 0.72 -11.58
C PHE A 119 0.74 -0.51 -12.28
N GLU A 120 0.00 -1.35 -11.56
CA GLU A 120 -0.46 -2.64 -12.07
C GLU A 120 -1.80 -3.08 -11.51
N PHE A 121 -2.44 -4.01 -12.21
CA PHE A 121 -3.70 -4.59 -11.75
C PHE A 121 -3.45 -5.54 -10.56
N LEU A 122 -4.19 -5.34 -9.47
CA LEU A 122 -4.10 -6.19 -8.28
C LEU A 122 -4.72 -7.57 -8.52
N GLU A 123 -3.93 -8.48 -9.07
CA GLU A 123 -4.26 -9.91 -9.12
C GLU A 123 -4.02 -10.59 -7.78
N THR A 124 -4.65 -11.76 -7.57
CA THR A 124 -4.56 -12.54 -6.33
C THR A 124 -3.13 -12.78 -5.88
N ASP A 125 -2.24 -13.13 -6.81
CA ASP A 125 -0.83 -13.44 -6.53
C ASP A 125 -0.09 -12.22 -6.00
N ARG A 126 -0.36 -11.03 -6.58
CA ARG A 126 0.25 -9.78 -6.15
C ARG A 126 -0.24 -9.38 -4.77
N ILE A 127 -1.55 -9.49 -4.53
CA ILE A 127 -2.14 -9.20 -3.21
C ILE A 127 -1.51 -10.09 -2.14
N TRP A 128 -1.28 -11.36 -2.44
CA TRP A 128 -0.60 -12.25 -1.50
C TRP A 128 0.84 -11.86 -1.21
N GLN A 129 1.61 -11.44 -2.22
CA GLN A 129 2.98 -10.94 -1.98
C GLN A 129 2.95 -9.77 -1.00
N LEU A 130 2.04 -8.82 -1.20
CA LEU A 130 1.87 -7.68 -0.28
C LEU A 130 1.46 -8.14 1.13
N ILE A 131 0.62 -9.18 1.26
CA ILE A 131 0.31 -9.79 2.56
C ILE A 131 1.57 -10.35 3.23
N ASN A 132 2.49 -11.00 2.49
CA ASN A 132 3.73 -11.55 3.06
C ASN A 132 4.74 -10.46 3.43
N GLU A 133 4.71 -9.32 2.75
CA GLU A 133 5.53 -8.16 3.12
C GLU A 133 5.05 -7.50 4.42
N VAL A 134 3.75 -7.57 4.71
CA VAL A 134 3.12 -6.88 5.86
C VAL A 134 3.00 -7.77 7.09
N VAL A 135 2.71 -9.07 6.89
CA VAL A 135 2.42 -10.00 7.98
C VAL A 135 3.67 -10.78 8.33
N GLU A 136 4.28 -10.43 9.46
CA GLU A 136 5.51 -11.09 9.93
C GLU A 136 5.26 -12.50 10.48
N GLU A 137 4.07 -12.75 11.03
CA GLU A 137 3.78 -14.00 11.73
C GLU A 137 3.33 -15.11 10.77
N PRO A 138 4.10 -16.22 10.65
CA PRO A 138 3.79 -17.29 9.70
C PRO A 138 2.48 -18.00 10.02
N GLU A 139 2.06 -18.03 11.29
CA GLU A 139 0.78 -18.63 11.70
C GLU A 139 -0.42 -17.86 11.10
N LYS A 140 -0.34 -16.52 11.04
CA LYS A 140 -1.37 -15.69 10.40
C LYS A 140 -1.43 -15.96 8.90
N LEU A 141 -0.27 -16.06 8.24
CA LEU A 141 -0.18 -16.36 6.81
C LEU A 141 -0.83 -17.71 6.48
N ILE A 142 -0.49 -18.77 7.23
CA ILE A 142 -1.11 -20.10 7.06
C ILE A 142 -2.62 -20.00 7.23
N TYR A 143 -3.09 -19.31 8.28
CA TYR A 143 -4.51 -19.17 8.54
C TYR A 143 -5.25 -18.43 7.42
N ILE A 144 -4.65 -17.37 6.85
CA ILE A 144 -5.23 -16.63 5.73
C ILE A 144 -5.34 -17.53 4.50
N ALA A 145 -4.27 -18.25 4.14
CA ALA A 145 -4.26 -19.18 3.00
C ALA A 145 -5.35 -20.27 3.14
N ASP A 146 -5.51 -20.80 4.35
CA ASP A 146 -6.47 -21.85 4.66
C ASP A 146 -7.93 -21.37 4.72
N ASN A 147 -8.19 -20.06 4.79
CA ASN A 147 -9.54 -19.52 4.96
C ASN A 147 -10.02 -18.62 3.81
N ILE A 148 -9.12 -18.14 2.95
CA ILE A 148 -9.48 -17.35 1.76
C ILE A 148 -9.33 -18.22 0.51
N SER A 149 -10.46 -18.57 -0.10
CA SER A 149 -10.55 -19.46 -1.28
C SER A 149 -9.67 -19.05 -2.45
N GLU A 150 -9.48 -17.76 -2.66
CA GLU A 150 -8.65 -17.18 -3.71
C GLU A 150 -7.20 -17.66 -3.61
N PHE A 151 -6.74 -17.97 -2.40
CA PHE A 151 -5.39 -18.49 -2.15
C PHE A 151 -5.32 -20.02 -2.10
N LYS A 152 -6.46 -20.74 -2.17
CA LYS A 152 -6.52 -22.21 -2.09
C LYS A 152 -6.27 -22.93 -3.41
N ASP A 153 -6.82 -22.40 -4.51
CA ASP A 153 -6.85 -23.09 -5.81
C ASP A 153 -5.74 -22.64 -6.78
N GLY A 154 -4.96 -21.62 -6.41
CA GLY A 154 -3.79 -21.19 -7.17
C GLY A 154 -2.59 -22.09 -6.88
N LYS A 155 -1.66 -22.22 -7.83
CA LYS A 155 -0.39 -22.96 -7.72
C LYS A 155 0.60 -22.26 -6.78
N LEU A 156 0.11 -21.83 -5.64
CA LEU A 156 0.83 -21.00 -4.73
C LEU A 156 1.32 -21.88 -3.60
N ASN A 157 2.31 -22.71 -3.95
CA ASN A 157 3.22 -23.27 -2.97
C ASN A 157 4.06 -22.12 -2.44
N TYR A 158 3.45 -21.25 -1.63
CA TYR A 158 4.14 -20.20 -0.93
C TYR A 158 5.05 -20.89 0.08
N GLN A 159 6.31 -21.03 -0.30
CA GLN A 159 7.36 -21.26 0.66
C GLN A 159 7.23 -20.13 1.66
N ILE A 160 6.81 -20.46 2.89
CA ILE A 160 7.07 -19.63 4.05
C ILE A 160 8.59 -19.47 4.03
N VAL A 161 9.07 -18.34 3.53
CA VAL A 161 10.51 -18.10 3.45
C VAL A 161 10.94 -17.86 4.89
N ASN A 162 11.59 -18.87 5.47
CA ASN A 162 12.26 -18.77 6.77
C ASN A 162 13.31 -17.66 6.76
#